data_AF-A0A1M3NDA6-F1
#
_entry.id   AF-A0A1M3NDA6-F1
#
_cell.length_a   1.000
_cell.length_b   1.000
_cell.length_c   1.000
_cell.angle_alpha   90.00
_cell.angle_beta   90.00
_cell.angle_gamma   90.00
#
_symmetry.space_group_name_H-M   'P 1'
#
loop_
_entity.id
_entity.type
_entity.pdbx_description
1 polymer ?
#
loop_
_entity_poly.entity_id
_entity_poly.type
_entity_poly.pdbx_seq_one_letter_code
_entity_poly.pdbx_strand_id
1 'polypeptide(L)'
;MPRSTELELLQGPIAPGESAIVFLSDRDPTKQRSLWEKQDYAGCPHGIAPALAVDFATLDSAIGDAFHLKSNVPVGVTSMYPYGGATSHIPSATLVFPVSAWAKEHVIVNGWEKSRTGDPATQIYASEDDTEVTIIGKKDVSNGIGFKGAAAGTPATIKLSKGQFAQIVQTEELTGSFVFSNKPTVTLGGNSCALVPTNTGPCDTLAQQIPPYEQWGSEYVGVGYRPRAEGTEELVWYRMVAARDGTELDYDPVKPAGAPLTMSAGELALFRARANEPFVVRSRDAEHPFYLGIHMSGADGNQTDTASSAGQGDPDFVNVVPAGQYLNSYSFYADSTYPENSLVIVRKKTNGAFKDVWLECAGNLPTFLPVDSRGDYEYARVDLSRRFGPGDKFGDQECISGLQRMRSEGAFSATLWGWGTWASYGYPGGVAIRKLVDTPLDLVK
;
A
#
# COMPACT_ATOMS: atom_id res chain seq x y z
N MET A 1 23.63 14.79 1.88
CA MET A 1 24.03 15.40 0.57
C MET A 1 22.98 15.05 -0.48
N PRO A 2 22.59 15.96 -1.41
CA PRO A 2 21.83 15.55 -2.59
C PRO A 2 22.62 14.45 -3.31
N ARG A 3 21.98 13.33 -3.63
CA ARG A 3 22.59 12.15 -4.25
C ARG A 3 23.45 11.24 -3.34
N SER A 4 23.18 11.19 -2.04
CA SER A 4 23.75 10.16 -1.15
C SER A 4 22.67 9.32 -0.50
N THR A 5 22.93 8.02 -0.35
CA THR A 5 22.12 7.06 0.41
C THR A 5 22.71 6.81 1.81
N GLU A 6 23.81 7.48 2.15
CA GLU A 6 24.41 7.40 3.48
C GLU A 6 23.47 7.97 4.53
N LEU A 7 23.30 7.22 5.62
CA LEU A 7 22.53 7.67 6.78
C LEU A 7 23.43 8.43 7.74
N GLU A 8 23.05 9.66 8.05
CA GLU A 8 23.68 10.46 9.09
C GLU A 8 22.78 10.49 10.33
N LEU A 9 23.38 10.39 11.52
CA LEU A 9 22.63 10.45 12.77
C LEU A 9 22.07 11.86 12.95
N LEU A 10 20.74 11.98 12.93
CA LEU A 10 20.06 13.25 13.19
C LEU A 10 20.22 13.64 14.68
N GLN A 11 20.81 14.82 14.90
CA GLN A 11 20.86 15.46 16.23
C GLN A 11 19.86 16.61 16.28
N GLY A 12 18.85 16.50 17.16
CA GLY A 12 17.84 17.54 17.35
C GLY A 12 16.59 17.36 16.47
N PRO A 13 15.82 18.44 16.23
CA PRO A 13 14.55 18.37 15.50
C PRO A 13 14.75 18.17 13.99
N ILE A 14 13.74 17.59 13.33
CA ILE A 14 13.67 17.53 11.87
C ILE A 14 13.36 18.93 11.34
N ALA A 15 14.22 19.47 10.48
CA ALA A 15 14.01 20.79 9.88
C ALA A 15 12.89 20.76 8.82
N PRO A 16 12.23 21.91 8.52
CA PRO A 16 11.19 21.97 7.49
C PRO A 16 11.70 21.47 6.13
N GLY A 17 10.98 20.51 5.54
CA GLY A 17 11.33 19.91 4.25
C GLY A 17 12.42 18.83 4.32
N GLU A 18 12.96 18.55 5.50
CA GLU A 18 13.86 17.43 5.75
C GLU A 18 13.10 16.19 6.24
N SER A 19 13.74 15.03 6.12
CA SER A 19 13.21 13.73 6.51
C SER A 19 14.15 13.02 7.47
N ALA A 20 13.62 12.16 8.31
CA ALA A 20 14.40 11.29 9.19
C ALA A 20 13.82 9.88 9.17
N ILE A 21 14.66 8.90 9.48
CA ILE A 21 14.26 7.50 9.65
C ILE A 21 14.34 7.18 11.14
N VAL A 22 13.28 6.58 11.68
CA VAL A 22 13.24 6.09 13.05
C VAL A 22 13.19 4.56 13.03
N PHE A 23 14.19 3.93 13.63
CA PHE A 23 14.24 2.47 13.78
C PHE A 23 13.49 2.07 15.05
N LEU A 24 12.28 1.53 14.89
CA LEU A 24 11.38 1.26 16.01
C LEU A 24 11.78 0.02 16.80
N SER A 25 12.10 -1.06 16.11
CA SER A 25 12.36 -2.35 16.74
C SER A 25 13.46 -3.13 16.05
N ASP A 26 14.22 -3.87 16.86
CA ASP A 26 15.04 -4.98 16.42
C ASP A 26 14.76 -6.21 17.30
N ARG A 27 15.18 -7.40 16.87
CA ARG A 27 14.96 -8.65 17.61
C ARG A 27 15.53 -8.59 19.02
N ASP A 28 14.92 -9.36 19.91
CA ASP A 28 15.43 -9.55 21.27
C ASP A 28 16.82 -10.24 21.22
N PRO A 29 17.91 -9.59 21.69
CA PRO A 29 19.25 -10.14 21.63
C PRO A 29 19.49 -11.25 22.65
N THR A 30 18.60 -11.41 23.63
CA THR A 30 18.73 -12.42 24.70
C THR A 30 18.16 -13.78 24.30
N LYS A 31 17.32 -13.83 23.25
CA LYS A 31 16.73 -15.07 22.76
C LYS A 31 17.67 -15.85 21.86
N GLN A 32 17.78 -17.15 22.11
CA GLN A 32 18.50 -18.05 21.22
C GLN A 32 17.73 -18.20 19.90
N ARG A 33 18.48 -18.18 18.79
CA ARG A 33 17.94 -18.32 17.43
C ARG A 33 18.55 -19.51 16.72
N SER A 34 17.72 -20.22 15.98
CA SER A 34 18.13 -21.22 15.01
C SER A 34 19.01 -20.60 13.91
N LEU A 35 19.68 -21.46 13.13
CA LEU A 35 20.46 -20.99 11.98
C LEU A 35 19.58 -20.32 10.92
N TRP A 36 18.35 -20.81 10.73
CA TRP A 36 17.40 -20.24 9.76
C TRP A 36 16.94 -18.84 10.17
N GLU A 37 16.55 -18.64 11.43
CA GLU A 37 16.20 -17.31 11.94
C GLU A 37 17.36 -16.29 11.86
N LYS A 38 18.61 -16.74 11.79
CA LYS A 38 19.77 -15.85 11.59
C LYS A 38 20.03 -15.54 10.13
N GLN A 39 19.63 -16.42 9.22
CA GLN A 39 19.87 -16.27 7.79
C GLN A 39 18.94 -15.22 7.17
N ASP A 40 17.66 -15.23 7.55
CA ASP A 40 16.63 -14.34 7.00
C ASP A 40 16.49 -13.03 7.79
N TYR A 41 17.39 -12.80 8.75
CA TYR A 41 17.36 -11.64 9.62
C TYR A 41 17.92 -10.39 8.94
N ALA A 42 17.04 -9.42 8.69
CA ALA A 42 17.40 -8.05 8.35
C ALA A 42 17.26 -7.16 9.60
N GLY A 43 18.38 -6.91 10.25
CA GLY A 43 18.45 -6.06 11.45
C GLY A 43 18.51 -4.56 11.15
N CYS A 44 18.45 -3.75 12.19
CA CYS A 44 18.75 -2.33 12.07
C CYS A 44 20.16 -2.11 11.51
N PRO A 45 20.41 -1.02 10.78
CA PRO A 45 21.74 -0.73 10.24
C PRO A 45 22.82 -0.73 11.33
N HIS A 46 24.02 -1.17 10.97
CA HIS A 46 25.13 -1.29 11.90
C HIS A 46 25.40 0.04 12.65
N GLY A 47 25.48 -0.03 13.98
CA GLY A 47 25.73 1.14 14.83
C GLY A 47 24.48 1.95 15.18
N ILE A 48 23.30 1.56 14.69
CA ILE A 48 22.02 2.19 15.04
C ILE A 48 21.33 1.38 16.14
N ALA A 49 20.96 2.08 17.22
CA ALA A 49 20.15 1.50 18.28
C ALA A 49 18.65 1.64 17.94
N PRO A 50 17.85 0.56 17.96
CA PRO A 50 16.40 0.65 17.81
C PRO A 50 15.79 1.30 19.06
N ALA A 51 14.56 1.79 18.94
CA ALA A 51 13.81 2.26 20.12
C ALA A 51 13.56 1.12 21.12
N LEU A 52 13.30 -0.10 20.62
CA LEU A 52 13.11 -1.31 21.43
C LEU A 52 13.84 -2.51 20.80
N ALA A 53 14.50 -3.33 21.63
CA ALA A 53 15.11 -4.60 21.20
C ALA A 53 14.26 -5.77 21.68
N VAL A 54 13.12 -5.98 21.02
CA VAL A 54 12.11 -6.98 21.39
C VAL A 54 11.49 -7.60 20.13
N ASP A 55 11.05 -8.85 20.23
CA ASP A 55 10.28 -9.47 19.16
C ASP A 55 8.81 -9.02 19.24
N PHE A 56 8.34 -8.33 18.20
CA PHE A 56 6.92 -8.07 18.00
C PHE A 56 6.35 -9.16 17.10
N ALA A 57 5.83 -10.24 17.69
CA ALA A 57 5.24 -11.33 16.94
C ALA A 57 3.90 -11.72 17.57
N THR A 58 2.85 -10.98 17.21
CA THR A 58 1.50 -11.53 17.29
C THR A 58 1.28 -12.23 15.95
N LEU A 59 1.51 -13.54 15.89
CA LEU A 59 1.41 -14.30 14.63
C LEU A 59 -0.01 -14.83 14.38
N ASP A 60 -0.76 -15.05 15.46
CA ASP A 60 -2.14 -15.54 15.43
C ASP A 60 -3.14 -14.40 15.66
N SER A 61 -4.43 -14.75 15.67
CA SER A 61 -5.49 -13.82 16.04
C SER A 61 -5.41 -13.45 17.53
N ALA A 62 -5.15 -12.17 17.84
CA ALA A 62 -5.06 -11.67 19.21
C ALA A 62 -5.17 -10.14 19.29
N ILE A 63 -5.32 -9.62 20.51
CA ILE A 63 -5.11 -8.20 20.81
C ILE A 63 -3.62 -7.97 21.12
N GLY A 64 -3.01 -6.99 20.47
CA GLY A 64 -1.61 -6.58 20.69
C GLY A 64 -1.48 -5.07 20.88
N ASP A 65 -0.27 -4.62 21.21
CA ASP A 65 0.06 -3.21 21.43
C ASP A 65 0.87 -2.63 20.25
N ALA A 66 0.58 -1.40 19.87
CA ALA A 66 1.20 -0.69 18.76
C ALA A 66 2.15 0.42 19.23
N PHE A 67 3.07 0.81 18.35
CA PHE A 67 3.86 2.03 18.54
C PHE A 67 2.99 3.28 18.41
N HIS A 68 3.20 4.25 19.31
CA HIS A 68 2.60 5.57 19.23
C HIS A 68 3.66 6.62 18.90
N LEU A 69 3.66 7.09 17.65
CA LEU A 69 4.52 8.16 17.17
C LEU A 69 3.83 9.51 17.36
N LYS A 70 4.55 10.49 17.93
CA LYS A 70 4.03 11.85 18.14
C LYS A 70 4.94 12.89 17.51
N SER A 71 4.34 13.81 16.76
CA SER A 71 4.98 15.01 16.23
C SER A 71 4.22 16.25 16.73
N ASN A 72 4.93 17.36 16.89
CA ASN A 72 4.35 18.68 17.20
C ASN A 72 4.05 19.50 15.94
N VAL A 73 4.37 18.99 14.76
CA VAL A 73 4.06 19.56 13.44
C VAL A 73 3.51 18.47 12.50
N PRO A 74 2.74 18.82 11.46
CA PRO A 74 2.32 17.86 10.45
C PRO A 74 3.52 17.17 9.78
N VAL A 75 3.48 15.86 9.67
CA VAL A 75 4.49 15.02 9.01
C VAL A 75 3.80 13.97 8.15
N GLY A 76 4.43 13.61 7.03
CA GLY A 76 4.12 12.36 6.33
C GLY A 76 4.94 11.23 6.94
N VAL A 77 4.36 10.04 7.06
CA VAL A 77 5.05 8.86 7.60
C VAL A 77 4.83 7.69 6.64
N THR A 78 5.92 7.08 6.21
CA THR A 78 5.90 5.78 5.53
C THR A 78 6.54 4.77 6.46
N SER A 79 5.87 3.63 6.64
CA SER A 79 6.46 2.46 7.29
C SER A 79 7.14 1.61 6.22
N MET A 80 8.33 1.11 6.53
CA MET A 80 9.04 0.10 5.73
C MET A 80 9.55 -0.97 6.67
N TYR A 81 9.20 -2.23 6.40
CA TYR A 81 9.58 -3.38 7.20
C TYR A 81 10.17 -4.45 6.30
N PRO A 82 11.36 -4.98 6.61
CA PRO A 82 12.42 -4.27 7.31
C PRO A 82 12.95 -3.12 6.44
N TYR A 83 13.57 -2.12 7.06
CA TYR A 83 14.40 -1.16 6.32
C TYR A 83 15.59 -1.91 5.70
N GLY A 84 15.88 -1.68 4.41
CA GLY A 84 16.86 -2.48 3.68
C GLY A 84 16.36 -3.90 3.40
N GLY A 85 15.04 -4.08 3.33
CA GLY A 85 14.37 -5.38 3.42
C GLY A 85 14.60 -6.35 2.26
N ALA A 86 15.36 -5.98 1.23
CA ALA A 86 15.62 -6.82 0.07
C ALA A 86 16.22 -8.19 0.45
N THR A 87 17.03 -8.26 1.51
CA THR A 87 17.62 -9.53 1.99
C THR A 87 16.70 -10.36 2.86
N SER A 88 15.55 -9.82 3.27
CA SER A 88 14.59 -10.54 4.13
C SER A 88 13.62 -11.44 3.35
N HIS A 89 13.38 -11.11 2.07
CA HIS A 89 12.39 -11.79 1.21
C HIS A 89 10.95 -11.80 1.75
N ILE A 90 10.65 -10.93 2.74
CA ILE A 90 9.30 -10.62 3.23
C ILE A 90 9.11 -9.11 3.53
N PRO A 91 9.57 -8.21 2.64
CA PRO A 91 9.41 -6.78 2.86
C PRO A 91 7.96 -6.28 2.78
N SER A 92 7.71 -5.10 3.32
CA SER A 92 6.47 -4.37 3.09
C SER A 92 6.67 -2.89 3.36
N ALA A 93 5.93 -2.06 2.63
CA ALA A 93 5.90 -0.63 2.89
C ALA A 93 4.49 -0.08 2.77
N THR A 94 4.12 0.88 3.61
CA THR A 94 2.80 1.52 3.51
C THR A 94 2.83 2.95 4.01
N LEU A 95 1.96 3.78 3.46
CA LEU A 95 1.72 5.12 3.99
C LEU A 95 0.95 5.00 5.30
N VAL A 96 1.44 5.65 6.35
CA VAL A 96 0.82 5.64 7.68
C VAL A 96 0.01 6.92 7.87
N PHE A 97 -1.29 6.75 8.06
CA PHE A 97 -2.22 7.83 8.34
C PHE A 97 -2.10 8.29 9.80
N PRO A 98 -1.98 9.61 10.04
CA PRO A 98 -1.99 10.14 11.40
C PRO A 98 -3.35 9.88 12.06
N VAL A 99 -3.40 9.81 13.38
CA VAL A 99 -4.67 9.56 14.13
C VAL A 99 -5.77 10.57 13.77
N SER A 100 -5.42 11.80 13.37
CA SER A 100 -6.39 12.81 12.91
C SER A 100 -7.10 12.46 11.60
N ALA A 101 -6.61 11.46 10.88
CA ALA A 101 -7.15 10.94 9.64
C ALA A 101 -7.99 9.66 9.83
N TRP A 102 -8.08 9.14 11.05
CA TRP A 102 -8.80 7.90 11.33
C TRP A 102 -10.30 8.17 11.40
N ALA A 103 -11.11 7.17 11.06
CA ALA A 103 -12.57 7.30 11.04
C ALA A 103 -13.24 6.08 11.68
N LYS A 104 -14.57 6.08 11.69
CA LYS A 104 -15.38 5.08 12.41
C LYS A 104 -15.93 3.96 11.54
N GLU A 105 -15.83 4.11 10.22
CA GLU A 105 -16.45 3.21 9.26
C GLU A 105 -15.42 2.77 8.24
N HIS A 106 -15.28 1.45 8.07
CA HIS A 106 -14.29 0.86 7.20
C HIS A 106 -14.87 -0.35 6.47
N VAL A 107 -14.28 -0.66 5.32
CA VAL A 107 -14.44 -1.94 4.65
C VAL A 107 -13.09 -2.66 4.71
N ILE A 108 -13.08 -3.92 5.13
CA ILE A 108 -11.85 -4.71 5.18
C ILE A 108 -11.38 -4.97 3.75
N VAL A 109 -10.07 -4.81 3.52
CA VAL A 109 -9.37 -5.26 2.31
C VAL A 109 -8.15 -6.02 2.78
N ASN A 110 -8.10 -7.34 2.58
CA ASN A 110 -6.88 -8.12 2.86
C ASN A 110 -5.91 -8.04 1.67
N GLY A 111 -4.64 -8.34 1.93
CA GLY A 111 -3.61 -8.32 0.89
C GLY A 111 -3.86 -9.37 -0.20
N TRP A 112 -4.23 -10.59 0.19
CA TRP A 112 -4.64 -11.64 -0.74
C TRP A 112 -5.39 -12.76 -0.02
N GLU A 113 -6.06 -13.63 -0.78
CA GLU A 113 -6.68 -14.85 -0.27
C GLU A 113 -5.63 -15.87 0.23
N LYS A 114 -6.10 -16.92 0.91
CA LYS A 114 -5.23 -17.99 1.42
C LYS A 114 -4.40 -18.63 0.30
N SER A 115 -3.13 -18.86 0.62
CA SER A 115 -2.23 -19.69 -0.19
C SER A 115 -1.73 -20.89 0.63
N ARG A 116 -0.87 -21.72 0.03
CA ARG A 116 -0.19 -22.80 0.76
C ARG A 116 0.84 -22.30 1.79
N THR A 117 1.24 -21.03 1.73
CA THR A 117 2.28 -20.43 2.59
C THR A 117 1.73 -19.42 3.59
N GLY A 118 0.50 -18.95 3.42
CA GLY A 118 -0.03 -17.91 4.30
C GLY A 118 -1.53 -17.73 4.26
N ASP A 119 -2.04 -17.13 5.32
CA ASP A 119 -3.44 -16.83 5.55
C ASP A 119 -3.66 -15.30 5.52
N PRO A 120 -4.81 -14.83 5.01
CA PRO A 120 -5.22 -13.42 5.09
C PRO A 120 -5.15 -12.86 6.51
N ALA A 121 -4.71 -11.60 6.62
CA ALA A 121 -4.59 -10.90 7.89
C ALA A 121 -5.31 -9.54 7.84
N THR A 122 -6.04 -9.22 8.91
CA THR A 122 -6.61 -7.89 9.17
C THR A 122 -6.12 -7.40 10.52
N GLN A 123 -5.71 -6.14 10.61
CA GLN A 123 -5.48 -5.46 11.88
C GLN A 123 -6.40 -4.24 12.00
N ILE A 124 -6.92 -3.98 13.19
CA ILE A 124 -7.78 -2.83 13.49
C ILE A 124 -7.22 -2.12 14.72
N TYR A 125 -6.77 -0.88 14.57
CA TYR A 125 -6.10 -0.09 15.59
C TYR A 125 -7.05 0.90 16.27
N ALA A 126 -6.92 1.07 17.58
CA ALA A 126 -7.71 2.03 18.38
C ALA A 126 -6.90 3.26 18.79
N SER A 127 -7.44 4.45 18.54
CA SER A 127 -6.78 5.73 18.90
C SER A 127 -7.05 6.19 20.33
N GLU A 128 -8.05 5.61 20.98
CA GLU A 128 -8.61 6.02 22.26
C GLU A 128 -8.96 4.78 23.10
N ASP A 129 -8.97 4.94 24.44
CA ASP A 129 -9.44 3.90 25.36
C ASP A 129 -10.92 3.59 25.14
N ASP A 130 -11.43 2.46 25.64
CA ASP A 130 -12.84 2.08 25.51
C ASP A 130 -13.38 2.14 24.07
N THR A 131 -12.52 1.84 23.09
CA THR A 131 -12.93 1.72 21.69
C THR A 131 -13.62 0.38 21.51
N GLU A 132 -14.87 0.41 21.06
CA GLU A 132 -15.65 -0.77 20.71
C GLU A 132 -15.75 -0.85 19.20
N VAL A 133 -15.20 -1.94 18.65
CA VAL A 133 -15.20 -2.27 17.23
C VAL A 133 -16.25 -3.35 17.00
N THR A 134 -17.09 -3.17 15.99
CA THR A 134 -18.08 -4.15 15.53
C THR A 134 -17.77 -4.52 14.09
N ILE A 135 -17.52 -5.82 13.85
CA ILE A 135 -17.28 -6.37 12.52
C ILE A 135 -18.53 -7.13 12.08
N ILE A 136 -19.06 -6.78 10.91
CA ILE A 136 -20.09 -7.53 10.20
C ILE A 136 -19.39 -8.30 9.07
N GLY A 137 -19.05 -9.55 9.35
CA GLY A 137 -18.30 -10.40 8.42
C GLY A 137 -19.14 -10.89 7.25
N LYS A 138 -18.62 -10.83 6.02
CA LYS A 138 -19.16 -11.61 4.89
C LYS A 138 -18.84 -13.10 5.02
N LYS A 139 -17.83 -13.41 5.83
CA LYS A 139 -17.40 -14.73 6.29
C LYS A 139 -17.38 -14.73 7.81
N ASP A 140 -17.28 -15.91 8.41
CA ASP A 140 -17.13 -16.03 9.85
C ASP A 140 -15.88 -15.28 10.32
N VAL A 141 -16.02 -14.46 11.35
CA VAL A 141 -14.90 -13.83 12.04
C VAL A 141 -14.40 -14.84 13.06
N SER A 142 -13.12 -15.21 12.98
CA SER A 142 -12.53 -16.20 13.89
C SER A 142 -12.33 -15.65 15.31
N ASN A 143 -12.21 -16.55 16.29
CA ASN A 143 -11.82 -16.17 17.65
C ASN A 143 -10.34 -15.79 17.71
N GLY A 144 -9.98 -14.96 18.69
CA GLY A 144 -8.58 -14.65 18.99
C GLY A 144 -8.34 -14.50 20.48
N ILE A 145 -7.08 -14.37 20.87
CA ILE A 145 -6.72 -14.11 22.27
C ILE A 145 -7.23 -12.70 22.62
N GLY A 146 -8.16 -12.62 23.57
CA GLY A 146 -8.76 -11.36 24.01
C GLY A 146 -10.07 -10.97 23.33
N PHE A 147 -10.56 -11.74 22.35
CA PHE A 147 -11.85 -11.46 21.72
C PHE A 147 -12.55 -12.73 21.19
N LYS A 148 -13.87 -12.66 21.07
CA LYS A 148 -14.66 -13.71 20.42
C LYS A 148 -15.09 -13.24 19.04
N GLY A 149 -14.97 -14.12 18.07
CA GLY A 149 -15.51 -13.93 16.74
C GLY A 149 -17.02 -14.16 16.68
N ALA A 150 -17.57 -14.16 15.48
CA ALA A 150 -18.98 -14.42 15.21
C ALA A 150 -19.17 -15.06 13.84
N ALA A 151 -20.30 -15.73 13.64
CA ALA A 151 -20.69 -16.23 12.32
C ALA A 151 -20.93 -15.07 11.34
N ALA A 152 -20.78 -15.34 10.04
CA ALA A 152 -21.05 -14.37 8.98
C ALA A 152 -22.42 -13.68 9.15
N GLY A 153 -22.48 -12.38 8.90
CA GLY A 153 -23.66 -11.54 9.09
C GLY A 153 -24.02 -11.24 10.55
N THR A 154 -23.39 -11.89 11.53
CA THR A 154 -23.60 -11.60 12.96
C THR A 154 -22.52 -10.64 13.47
N PRO A 155 -22.88 -9.63 14.28
CA PRO A 155 -21.88 -8.74 14.88
C PRO A 155 -20.84 -9.45 15.74
N ALA A 156 -19.56 -9.32 15.37
CA ALA A 156 -18.43 -9.63 16.24
C ALA A 156 -17.93 -8.33 16.90
N THR A 157 -18.00 -8.26 18.23
CA THR A 157 -17.61 -7.06 18.98
C THR A 157 -16.28 -7.26 19.70
N ILE A 158 -15.35 -6.32 19.52
CA ILE A 158 -14.02 -6.32 20.10
C ILE A 158 -13.81 -5.01 20.86
N LYS A 159 -13.29 -5.09 22.09
CA LYS A 159 -12.94 -3.91 22.89
C LYS A 159 -11.43 -3.71 22.88
N LEU A 160 -11.01 -2.48 22.60
CA LEU A 160 -9.61 -2.08 22.49
C LEU A 160 -9.35 -0.84 23.36
N SER A 161 -8.19 -0.84 24.00
CA SER A 161 -7.65 0.35 24.68
C SER A 161 -6.83 1.19 23.69
N LYS A 162 -6.48 2.42 24.07
CA LYS A 162 -5.65 3.29 23.25
C LYS A 162 -4.32 2.62 22.92
N GLY A 163 -3.96 2.61 21.64
CA GLY A 163 -2.71 2.02 21.16
C GLY A 163 -2.76 0.49 21.03
N GLN A 164 -3.89 -0.15 21.32
CA GLN A 164 -4.08 -1.57 21.02
C GLN A 164 -4.59 -1.76 19.59
N PHE A 165 -4.31 -2.93 19.04
CA PHE A 165 -4.93 -3.42 17.82
C PHE A 165 -5.49 -4.82 18.02
N ALA A 166 -6.57 -5.13 17.32
CA ALA A 166 -7.01 -6.51 17.12
C ALA A 166 -6.43 -7.01 15.80
N GLN A 167 -5.73 -8.14 15.84
CA GLN A 167 -5.32 -8.88 14.66
C GLN A 167 -6.21 -10.10 14.47
N ILE A 168 -6.63 -10.32 13.22
CA ILE A 168 -7.41 -11.47 12.79
C ILE A 168 -6.66 -12.11 11.62
N VAL A 169 -6.11 -13.30 11.85
CA VAL A 169 -5.49 -14.16 10.83
C VAL A 169 -6.36 -15.39 10.66
N GLN A 170 -6.87 -15.63 9.46
CA GLN A 170 -7.80 -16.73 9.20
C GLN A 170 -7.81 -17.15 7.73
N THR A 171 -8.30 -18.37 7.47
CA THR A 171 -8.34 -18.97 6.13
C THR A 171 -9.29 -18.28 5.16
N GLU A 172 -10.53 -18.01 5.56
CA GLU A 172 -11.49 -17.29 4.72
C GLU A 172 -11.19 -15.79 4.80
N GLU A 173 -10.88 -15.14 3.67
CA GLU A 173 -10.61 -13.70 3.66
C GLU A 173 -11.83 -12.88 4.08
N LEU A 174 -11.57 -11.79 4.78
CA LEU A 174 -12.59 -10.87 5.29
C LEU A 174 -12.82 -9.67 4.36
N THR A 175 -12.15 -9.61 3.21
CA THR A 175 -12.34 -8.55 2.21
C THR A 175 -13.83 -8.30 1.93
N GLY A 176 -14.24 -7.04 1.96
CA GLY A 176 -15.63 -6.64 1.78
C GLY A 176 -16.51 -6.71 3.04
N SER A 177 -15.98 -7.18 4.18
CA SER A 177 -16.67 -7.10 5.47
C SER A 177 -16.63 -5.67 6.03
N PHE A 178 -17.66 -5.28 6.77
CA PHE A 178 -17.78 -3.93 7.32
C PHE A 178 -17.34 -3.84 8.76
N VAL A 179 -16.67 -2.73 9.10
CA VAL A 179 -16.19 -2.44 10.45
C VAL A 179 -16.73 -1.09 10.86
N PHE A 180 -17.42 -1.09 12.01
CA PHE A 180 -17.96 0.09 12.66
C PHE A 180 -17.31 0.25 14.03
N SER A 181 -17.10 1.49 14.47
CA SER A 181 -16.54 1.75 15.80
C SER A 181 -17.17 2.98 16.45
N ASN A 182 -17.20 3.00 17.78
CA ASN A 182 -17.68 4.16 18.53
C ASN A 182 -16.69 5.35 18.50
N LYS A 183 -15.41 5.08 18.22
CA LYS A 183 -14.26 6.00 18.25
C LYS A 183 -13.35 5.80 17.03
N PRO A 184 -12.52 6.78 16.63
CA PRO A 184 -11.69 6.67 15.43
C PRO A 184 -10.75 5.46 15.46
N THR A 185 -10.82 4.65 14.41
CA THR A 185 -9.96 3.47 14.17
C THR A 185 -9.35 3.54 12.77
N VAL A 186 -8.39 2.67 12.50
CA VAL A 186 -7.87 2.44 11.14
C VAL A 186 -7.65 0.94 10.94
N THR A 187 -7.80 0.49 9.69
CA THR A 187 -7.58 -0.90 9.32
C THR A 187 -6.29 -1.07 8.53
N LEU A 188 -5.64 -2.22 8.71
CA LEU A 188 -4.53 -2.67 7.88
C LEU A 188 -4.89 -4.05 7.32
N GLY A 189 -4.69 -4.19 6.02
CA GLY A 189 -4.85 -5.44 5.29
C GLY A 189 -3.50 -6.07 5.01
N GLY A 190 -3.42 -7.40 5.09
CA GLY A 190 -2.23 -8.14 4.69
C GLY A 190 -2.50 -9.63 4.53
N ASN A 191 -1.42 -10.40 4.54
CA ASN A 191 -1.38 -11.85 4.56
C ASN A 191 -0.12 -12.28 5.33
N SER A 192 -0.10 -13.47 5.92
CA SER A 192 1.11 -13.96 6.60
C SER A 192 2.22 -14.37 5.63
N CYS A 193 1.88 -14.80 4.41
CA CYS A 193 2.78 -15.00 3.26
C CYS A 193 1.96 -15.34 1.99
N ALA A 194 1.48 -14.34 1.27
CA ALA A 194 0.66 -14.51 0.07
C ALA A 194 1.48 -14.87 -1.15
N LEU A 195 1.00 -15.85 -1.91
CA LEU A 195 1.42 -16.11 -3.28
C LEU A 195 0.44 -15.38 -4.20
N VAL A 196 0.94 -14.62 -5.18
CA VAL A 196 0.09 -13.89 -6.14
C VAL A 196 0.47 -14.27 -7.58
N PRO A 197 -0.38 -15.00 -8.32
CA PRO A 197 -1.55 -15.75 -7.86
C PRO A 197 -1.18 -16.85 -6.84
N THR A 198 -2.16 -17.49 -6.20
CA THR A 198 -2.02 -18.39 -5.02
C THR A 198 -1.10 -19.61 -5.20
N ASN A 199 -0.62 -19.87 -6.41
CA ASN A 199 0.28 -20.95 -6.79
C ASN A 199 1.64 -20.48 -7.34
N THR A 200 1.92 -19.17 -7.33
CA THR A 200 3.12 -18.57 -7.92
C THR A 200 3.96 -17.91 -6.83
N GLY A 201 5.17 -18.46 -6.64
CA GLY A 201 6.15 -17.95 -5.68
C GLY A 201 7.04 -16.86 -6.24
N PRO A 202 7.91 -16.27 -5.39
CA PRO A 202 7.90 -16.30 -3.90
C PRO A 202 6.63 -15.68 -3.26
N CYS A 203 6.52 -15.71 -1.92
CA CYS A 203 5.42 -15.08 -1.17
C CYS A 203 5.89 -13.91 -0.31
N ASP A 204 4.96 -13.02 0.05
CA ASP A 204 5.22 -11.85 0.90
C ASP A 204 3.98 -11.46 1.75
N THR A 205 4.08 -10.42 2.58
CA THR A 205 3.07 -10.04 3.59
C THR A 205 1.97 -9.11 3.07
N LEU A 206 2.23 -8.35 2.01
CA LEU A 206 1.26 -7.44 1.36
C LEU A 206 0.57 -6.49 2.35
N ALA A 207 1.30 -5.96 3.34
CA ALA A 207 0.70 -5.12 4.37
C ALA A 207 0.44 -3.68 3.88
N GLN A 208 -0.83 -3.26 3.85
CA GLN A 208 -1.23 -1.88 3.53
C GLN A 208 -2.22 -1.36 4.57
N GLN A 209 -1.96 -0.15 5.09
CA GLN A 209 -2.98 0.58 5.82
C GLN A 209 -4.07 1.05 4.85
N ILE A 210 -5.31 0.66 5.08
CA ILE A 210 -6.42 0.90 4.16
C ILE A 210 -7.10 2.23 4.56
N PRO A 211 -7.32 3.16 3.61
CA PRO A 211 -8.05 4.39 3.91
C PRO A 211 -9.43 4.08 4.48
N PRO A 212 -9.89 4.81 5.51
CA PRO A 212 -11.27 4.69 5.98
C PRO A 212 -12.27 4.96 4.86
N TYR A 213 -13.48 4.42 4.99
CA TYR A 213 -14.51 4.47 3.95
C TYR A 213 -14.77 5.89 3.41
N GLU A 214 -14.85 6.87 4.30
CA GLU A 214 -15.14 8.25 3.93
C GLU A 214 -14.06 8.92 3.04
N GLN A 215 -12.90 8.28 2.89
CA GLN A 215 -11.77 8.73 2.07
C GLN A 215 -11.67 8.00 0.72
N TRP A 216 -12.54 7.02 0.46
CA TRP A 216 -12.62 6.32 -0.82
C TRP A 216 -13.17 7.24 -1.91
N GLY A 217 -12.85 6.95 -3.17
CA GLY A 217 -13.25 7.79 -4.30
C GLY A 217 -14.29 7.13 -5.21
N SER A 218 -14.78 7.92 -6.15
CA SER A 218 -15.57 7.47 -7.31
C SER A 218 -14.75 7.46 -8.61
N GLU A 219 -13.47 7.81 -8.57
CA GLU A 219 -12.60 7.89 -9.75
C GLU A 219 -11.16 7.49 -9.39
N TYR A 220 -10.64 6.48 -10.08
CA TYR A 220 -9.28 5.96 -9.91
C TYR A 220 -8.59 5.80 -11.26
N VAL A 221 -7.27 5.94 -11.27
CA VAL A 221 -6.45 5.75 -12.47
C VAL A 221 -5.52 4.57 -12.24
N GLY A 222 -5.75 3.48 -12.96
CA GLY A 222 -4.91 2.29 -12.95
C GLY A 222 -3.74 2.44 -13.90
N VAL A 223 -2.53 2.54 -13.37
CA VAL A 223 -1.28 2.54 -14.14
C VAL A 223 -0.32 1.55 -13.51
N GLY A 224 0.13 0.56 -14.29
CA GLY A 224 1.10 -0.43 -13.83
C GLY A 224 2.44 0.19 -13.46
N TYR A 225 3.21 -0.49 -12.61
CA TYR A 225 4.65 -0.30 -12.54
C TYR A 225 5.30 -0.73 -13.87
N ARG A 226 6.57 -0.36 -14.12
CA ARG A 226 7.29 -0.80 -15.32
C ARG A 226 7.37 -2.33 -15.34
N PRO A 227 7.10 -3.03 -16.47
CA PRO A 227 7.32 -4.47 -16.56
C PRO A 227 8.69 -4.88 -16.01
N ARG A 228 8.70 -5.86 -15.11
CA ARG A 228 9.90 -6.29 -14.38
C ARG A 228 10.88 -6.98 -15.29
N ALA A 229 10.37 -7.84 -16.18
CA ALA A 229 11.14 -8.43 -17.26
C ALA A 229 11.12 -7.51 -18.50
N GLU A 230 12.30 -7.19 -19.02
CA GLU A 230 12.47 -6.31 -20.17
C GLU A 230 11.80 -6.89 -21.43
N GLY A 231 11.11 -6.04 -22.20
CA GLY A 231 10.42 -6.43 -23.43
C GLY A 231 9.16 -7.27 -23.22
N THR A 232 8.65 -7.38 -21.98
CA THR A 232 7.43 -8.13 -21.67
C THR A 232 6.21 -7.23 -21.51
N GLU A 233 5.03 -7.80 -21.73
CA GLU A 233 3.74 -7.18 -21.45
C GLU A 233 3.16 -7.75 -20.15
N GLU A 234 3.83 -7.48 -19.04
CA GLU A 234 3.44 -7.98 -17.72
C GLU A 234 1.97 -7.64 -17.41
N LEU A 235 1.20 -8.66 -16.99
CA LEU A 235 -0.16 -8.48 -16.49
C LEU A 235 -0.09 -8.14 -15.01
N VAL A 236 -0.62 -6.97 -14.65
CA VAL A 236 -0.69 -6.50 -13.27
C VAL A 236 -2.09 -6.77 -12.73
N TRP A 237 -2.15 -7.22 -11.47
CA TRP A 237 -3.40 -7.56 -10.81
C TRP A 237 -4.03 -6.34 -10.14
N TYR A 238 -5.34 -6.24 -10.24
CA TYR A 238 -6.15 -5.23 -9.57
C TYR A 238 -7.23 -5.89 -8.74
N ARG A 239 -7.32 -5.51 -7.46
CA ARG A 239 -8.43 -5.85 -6.57
C ARG A 239 -9.31 -4.63 -6.37
N MET A 240 -10.59 -4.78 -6.60
CA MET A 240 -11.58 -3.71 -6.45
C MET A 240 -12.64 -4.14 -5.45
N VAL A 241 -13.02 -3.24 -4.54
CA VAL A 241 -14.08 -3.50 -3.56
C VAL A 241 -15.10 -2.37 -3.62
N ALA A 242 -16.35 -2.68 -3.88
CA ALA A 242 -17.41 -1.68 -3.85
C ALA A 242 -17.95 -1.53 -2.42
N ALA A 243 -18.16 -0.29 -1.96
CA ALA A 243 -18.72 -0.06 -0.64
C ALA A 243 -20.26 -0.09 -0.63
N ARG A 244 -20.90 0.13 -1.79
CA ARG A 244 -22.36 0.23 -1.92
C ARG A 244 -22.91 -0.68 -3.01
N ASP A 245 -24.17 -1.06 -2.82
CA ASP A 245 -24.93 -1.81 -3.80
C ASP A 245 -25.14 -0.99 -5.08
N GLY A 246 -25.15 -1.68 -6.21
CA GLY A 246 -25.35 -1.05 -7.52
C GLY A 246 -24.23 -0.08 -7.88
N THR A 247 -23.00 -0.32 -7.45
CA THR A 247 -21.86 0.49 -7.93
C THR A 247 -21.66 0.22 -9.42
N GLU A 248 -22.20 1.08 -10.28
CA GLU A 248 -22.06 1.03 -11.74
C GLU A 248 -20.76 1.71 -12.15
N LEU A 249 -19.97 1.05 -13.01
CA LEU A 249 -18.60 1.42 -13.36
C LEU A 249 -18.43 1.68 -14.86
N ASP A 250 -17.79 2.78 -15.18
CA ASP A 250 -17.34 3.17 -16.53
C ASP A 250 -15.80 3.13 -16.62
N TYR A 251 -15.28 2.74 -17.78
CA TYR A 251 -13.85 2.59 -18.01
C TYR A 251 -13.40 3.32 -19.28
N ASP A 252 -12.23 3.94 -19.21
CA ASP A 252 -11.68 4.77 -20.27
C ASP A 252 -10.16 4.48 -20.39
N PRO A 253 -9.60 4.23 -21.58
CA PRO A 253 -10.25 4.15 -22.89
C PRO A 253 -10.90 2.80 -23.17
N VAL A 254 -10.44 1.75 -22.48
CA VAL A 254 -10.93 0.38 -22.66
C VAL A 254 -11.07 -0.26 -21.30
N LYS A 255 -12.21 -0.93 -21.07
CA LYS A 255 -12.42 -1.74 -19.88
C LYS A 255 -11.43 -2.92 -19.87
N PRO A 256 -10.59 -3.07 -18.83
CA PRO A 256 -9.71 -4.23 -18.72
C PRO A 256 -10.49 -5.55 -18.74
N ALA A 257 -9.85 -6.60 -19.23
CA ALA A 257 -10.45 -7.94 -19.27
C ALA A 257 -10.77 -8.42 -17.84
N GLY A 258 -11.99 -8.91 -17.62
CA GLY A 258 -12.46 -9.35 -16.30
C GLY A 258 -12.90 -8.23 -15.34
N ALA A 259 -12.64 -6.95 -15.64
CA ALA A 259 -13.09 -5.85 -14.79
C ALA A 259 -14.63 -5.78 -14.77
N PRO A 260 -15.26 -5.56 -13.59
CA PRO A 260 -16.72 -5.56 -13.43
C PRO A 260 -17.35 -4.32 -14.08
N LEU A 261 -18.64 -4.38 -14.43
CA LEU A 261 -19.42 -3.20 -14.83
C LEU A 261 -20.37 -2.72 -13.73
N THR A 262 -20.70 -3.61 -12.80
CA THR A 262 -21.58 -3.37 -11.66
C THR A 262 -21.07 -4.18 -10.49
N MET A 263 -21.18 -3.65 -9.28
CA MET A 263 -20.79 -4.34 -8.06
C MET A 263 -21.79 -4.11 -6.92
N SER A 264 -21.91 -5.11 -6.06
CA SER A 264 -22.70 -5.06 -4.82
C SER A 264 -21.83 -4.59 -3.65
N ALA A 265 -22.46 -4.19 -2.55
CA ALA A 265 -21.77 -3.77 -1.33
C ALA A 265 -20.87 -4.90 -0.80
N GLY A 266 -19.61 -4.57 -0.53
CA GLY A 266 -18.58 -5.52 -0.09
C GLY A 266 -18.25 -6.60 -1.12
N GLU A 267 -18.63 -6.44 -2.39
CA GLU A 267 -18.18 -7.34 -3.45
C GLU A 267 -16.70 -7.07 -3.77
N LEU A 268 -15.93 -8.14 -3.89
CA LEU A 268 -14.55 -8.10 -4.38
C LEU A 268 -14.54 -8.54 -5.85
N ALA A 269 -13.98 -7.72 -6.71
CA ALA A 269 -13.64 -8.08 -8.08
C ALA A 269 -12.11 -8.16 -8.25
N LEU A 270 -11.67 -9.20 -8.94
CA LEU A 270 -10.27 -9.40 -9.31
C LEU A 270 -10.14 -9.37 -10.83
N PHE A 271 -9.26 -8.51 -11.35
CA PHE A 271 -9.00 -8.41 -12.78
C PHE A 271 -7.55 -8.03 -13.06
N ARG A 272 -7.19 -8.01 -14.34
CA ARG A 272 -5.82 -7.71 -14.79
C ARG A 272 -5.83 -6.70 -15.91
N ALA A 273 -4.79 -5.88 -15.96
CA ALA A 273 -4.46 -5.05 -17.13
C ALA A 273 -2.98 -5.24 -17.45
N ARG A 274 -2.59 -5.06 -18.72
CA ARG A 274 -1.17 -5.00 -19.05
C ARG A 274 -0.58 -3.76 -18.39
N ALA A 275 0.65 -3.87 -17.92
CA ALA A 275 1.35 -2.75 -17.30
C ALA A 275 1.31 -1.49 -18.18
N ASN A 276 1.45 -1.64 -19.50
CA ASN A 276 1.47 -0.53 -20.47
C ASN A 276 0.09 -0.10 -20.99
N GLU A 277 -1.00 -0.68 -20.47
CA GLU A 277 -2.38 -0.32 -20.83
C GLU A 277 -3.05 0.36 -19.62
N PRO A 278 -2.83 1.67 -19.43
CA PRO A 278 -3.47 2.39 -18.34
C PRO A 278 -4.98 2.52 -18.58
N PHE A 279 -5.73 2.73 -17.51
CA PHE A 279 -7.16 2.99 -17.58
C PHE A 279 -7.61 3.95 -16.47
N VAL A 280 -8.71 4.64 -16.71
CA VAL A 280 -9.49 5.32 -15.67
C VAL A 280 -10.74 4.49 -15.43
N VAL A 281 -11.10 4.31 -14.16
CA VAL A 281 -12.38 3.73 -13.77
C VAL A 281 -13.15 4.76 -12.93
N ARG A 282 -14.44 4.91 -13.23
CA ARG A 282 -15.35 5.84 -12.58
C ARG A 282 -16.60 5.13 -12.15
N SER A 283 -17.09 5.39 -10.94
CA SER A 283 -18.46 5.05 -10.58
C SER A 283 -19.42 6.16 -10.98
N ARG A 284 -20.70 5.82 -11.08
CA ARG A 284 -21.77 6.76 -11.51
C ARG A 284 -21.83 8.08 -10.74
N ASP A 285 -21.43 8.10 -9.47
CA ASP A 285 -21.42 9.28 -8.61
C ASP A 285 -20.54 9.06 -7.35
N ALA A 286 -20.37 10.11 -6.55
CA ALA A 286 -19.60 10.07 -5.30
C ALA A 286 -20.27 9.24 -4.18
N GLU A 287 -21.56 8.90 -4.34
CA GLU A 287 -22.34 8.11 -3.39
C GLU A 287 -22.13 6.60 -3.59
N HIS A 288 -21.45 6.19 -4.67
CA HIS A 288 -21.05 4.81 -4.93
C HIS A 288 -19.53 4.70 -4.98
N PRO A 289 -18.82 4.99 -3.87
CA PRO A 289 -17.37 4.88 -3.83
C PRO A 289 -16.93 3.42 -3.86
N PHE A 290 -15.73 3.19 -4.37
CA PHE A 290 -15.10 1.88 -4.39
C PHE A 290 -13.61 2.04 -4.06
N TYR A 291 -13.00 0.96 -3.61
CA TYR A 291 -11.57 0.84 -3.39
C TYR A 291 -10.90 0.18 -4.60
N LEU A 292 -9.67 0.60 -4.92
CA LEU A 292 -8.83 -0.05 -5.92
C LEU A 292 -7.41 -0.26 -5.37
N GLY A 293 -6.94 -1.50 -5.44
CA GLY A 293 -5.60 -1.92 -5.09
C GLY A 293 -4.87 -2.53 -6.27
N ILE A 294 -3.60 -2.21 -6.46
CA ILE A 294 -2.74 -2.76 -7.50
C ILE A 294 -1.72 -3.72 -6.87
N HIS A 295 -1.48 -4.86 -7.51
CA HIS A 295 -0.67 -5.93 -6.96
C HIS A 295 0.42 -6.39 -7.92
N MET A 296 1.62 -6.54 -7.38
CA MET A 296 2.70 -7.26 -8.02
C MET A 296 2.52 -8.77 -7.80
N SER A 297 2.84 -9.57 -8.82
CA SER A 297 2.78 -11.04 -8.75
C SER A 297 4.12 -11.65 -8.32
N GLY A 298 4.12 -12.90 -7.88
CA GLY A 298 5.34 -13.66 -7.63
C GLY A 298 6.14 -13.87 -8.92
N ALA A 299 7.47 -13.78 -8.80
CA ALA A 299 8.37 -13.77 -9.95
C ALA A 299 8.58 -15.11 -10.65
N ASP A 300 8.23 -16.25 -10.03
CA ASP A 300 8.40 -17.56 -10.66
C ASP A 300 7.43 -17.76 -11.83
N GLY A 301 6.31 -17.02 -11.84
CA GLY A 301 5.23 -17.23 -12.78
C GLY A 301 4.56 -18.61 -12.62
N ASN A 302 3.82 -19.02 -13.63
CA ASN A 302 3.31 -20.38 -13.83
C ASN A 302 3.15 -20.65 -15.34
N GLN A 303 3.08 -21.92 -15.73
CA GLN A 303 3.06 -22.32 -17.15
C GLN A 303 1.79 -21.90 -17.89
N THR A 304 0.73 -21.48 -17.19
CA THR A 304 -0.62 -21.37 -17.75
C THR A 304 -1.14 -19.95 -17.87
N ASP A 305 -0.73 -19.02 -17.00
CA ASP A 305 -1.43 -17.75 -16.82
C ASP A 305 -0.57 -16.58 -16.30
N THR A 306 0.63 -16.84 -15.77
CA THR A 306 1.52 -15.78 -15.25
C THR A 306 2.93 -15.98 -15.76
N ALA A 307 3.42 -15.07 -16.62
CA ALA A 307 4.79 -15.16 -17.10
C ALA A 307 5.79 -15.02 -15.94
N SER A 308 6.91 -15.74 -16.02
CA SER A 308 8.01 -15.56 -15.07
C SER A 308 8.62 -14.18 -15.24
N SER A 309 8.91 -13.52 -14.13
CA SER A 309 9.68 -12.27 -14.08
C SER A 309 11.18 -12.52 -13.86
N ALA A 310 11.66 -13.76 -14.10
CA ALA A 310 13.07 -14.16 -13.93
C ALA A 310 13.63 -13.82 -12.53
N GLY A 311 12.82 -14.06 -11.48
CA GLY A 311 13.18 -13.78 -10.09
C GLY A 311 13.09 -12.30 -9.68
N GLN A 312 12.68 -11.40 -10.58
CA GLN A 312 12.53 -9.97 -10.27
C GLN A 312 11.23 -9.73 -9.48
N GLY A 313 11.39 -9.34 -8.22
CA GLY A 313 10.34 -9.06 -7.26
C GLY A 313 9.69 -10.31 -6.65
N ASP A 314 8.79 -10.05 -5.73
CA ASP A 314 7.81 -10.95 -5.14
C ASP A 314 6.46 -10.21 -5.05
N PRO A 315 5.40 -10.86 -4.54
CA PRO A 315 4.10 -10.22 -4.39
C PRO A 315 4.14 -8.97 -3.53
N ASP A 316 3.50 -7.91 -3.98
CA ASP A 316 3.28 -6.70 -3.18
C ASP A 316 1.93 -6.09 -3.53
N PHE A 317 1.40 -5.25 -2.66
CA PHE A 317 0.08 -4.66 -2.72
C PHE A 317 0.20 -3.17 -2.42
N VAL A 318 -0.33 -2.30 -3.28
CA VAL A 318 -0.37 -0.85 -3.05
C VAL A 318 -1.78 -0.31 -3.25
N ASN A 319 -2.22 0.57 -2.34
CA ASN A 319 -3.44 1.34 -2.49
C ASN A 319 -3.33 2.27 -3.72
N VAL A 320 -4.20 2.12 -4.72
CA VAL A 320 -4.31 3.13 -5.78
C VAL A 320 -4.97 4.36 -5.18
N VAL A 321 -4.31 5.52 -5.26
CA VAL A 321 -4.85 6.76 -4.71
C VAL A 321 -6.02 7.24 -5.58
N PRO A 322 -7.23 7.50 -5.04
CA PRO A 322 -8.32 8.06 -5.83
C PRO A 322 -7.96 9.47 -6.31
N ALA A 323 -8.47 9.87 -7.48
CA ALA A 323 -8.12 11.16 -8.08
C ALA A 323 -8.48 12.37 -7.18
N GLY A 324 -9.54 12.24 -6.38
CA GLY A 324 -9.93 13.25 -5.38
C GLY A 324 -8.92 13.44 -4.24
N GLN A 325 -7.98 12.52 -4.08
CA GLN A 325 -6.93 12.55 -3.05
C GLN A 325 -5.55 13.00 -3.57
N TYR A 326 -5.43 13.34 -4.85
CA TYR A 326 -4.17 13.79 -5.41
C TYR A 326 -3.67 15.06 -4.69
N LEU A 327 -2.36 15.10 -4.47
CA LEU A 327 -1.64 16.25 -3.91
C LEU A 327 -0.90 16.96 -5.04
N ASN A 328 -0.20 18.02 -4.69
CA ASN A 328 0.68 18.75 -5.59
C ASN A 328 2.14 18.76 -5.11
N SER A 329 2.45 18.03 -4.04
CA SER A 329 3.80 17.84 -3.54
C SER A 329 3.93 16.53 -2.77
N TYR A 330 5.08 15.89 -2.93
CA TYR A 330 5.38 14.58 -2.36
C TYR A 330 6.85 14.51 -1.92
N SER A 331 7.12 13.67 -0.93
CA SER A 331 8.47 13.26 -0.54
C SER A 331 8.44 11.77 -0.22
N PHE A 332 9.38 11.02 -0.78
CA PHE A 332 9.46 9.57 -0.60
C PHE A 332 10.93 9.14 -0.57
N TYR A 333 11.17 7.95 -0.03
CA TYR A 333 12.48 7.35 0.06
C TYR A 333 12.52 6.07 -0.78
N ALA A 334 13.36 6.06 -1.81
CA ALA A 334 13.67 4.86 -2.58
C ALA A 334 14.78 4.07 -1.90
N ASP A 335 14.47 2.85 -1.46
CA ASP A 335 15.42 2.01 -0.74
C ASP A 335 16.55 1.52 -1.65
N SER A 336 17.77 1.93 -1.29
CA SER A 336 18.98 1.63 -2.03
C SER A 336 19.43 0.17 -1.96
N THR A 337 18.84 -0.65 -1.09
CA THR A 337 19.12 -2.10 -1.09
C THR A 337 18.43 -2.85 -2.23
N TYR A 338 17.50 -2.20 -2.94
CA TYR A 338 16.83 -2.78 -4.10
C TYR A 338 17.54 -2.37 -5.39
N PRO A 339 17.83 -3.31 -6.32
CA PRO A 339 18.48 -2.99 -7.58
C PRO A 339 17.62 -2.11 -8.48
N GLU A 340 16.30 -2.30 -8.44
CA GLU A 340 15.34 -1.58 -9.27
C GLU A 340 14.46 -0.72 -8.36
N ASN A 341 14.34 0.57 -8.68
CA ASN A 341 13.40 1.49 -8.07
C ASN A 341 12.74 2.27 -9.20
N SER A 342 11.41 2.30 -9.25
CA SER A 342 10.62 2.88 -10.33
C SER A 342 9.44 3.67 -9.78
N LEU A 343 9.23 4.87 -10.31
CA LEU A 343 8.09 5.72 -10.00
C LEU A 343 7.02 5.59 -11.07
N VAL A 344 5.77 5.54 -10.63
CA VAL A 344 4.59 5.75 -11.48
C VAL A 344 3.95 7.07 -11.08
N ILE A 345 3.82 7.98 -12.04
CA ILE A 345 3.33 9.33 -11.81
C ILE A 345 2.10 9.52 -12.67
N VAL A 346 0.98 9.96 -12.09
CA VAL A 346 -0.25 10.27 -12.83
C VAL A 346 -0.64 11.71 -12.55
N ARG A 347 -0.67 12.57 -13.58
CA ARG A 347 -1.11 13.96 -13.44
C ARG A 347 -2.52 14.15 -13.98
N LYS A 348 -3.28 15.02 -13.30
CA LYS A 348 -4.64 15.43 -13.70
C LYS A 348 -4.62 16.85 -14.23
N LYS A 349 -5.41 17.15 -15.27
CA LYS A 349 -5.65 18.55 -15.68
C LYS A 349 -6.17 19.38 -14.51
N THR A 350 -5.57 20.54 -14.32
CA THR A 350 -6.00 21.54 -13.34
C THR A 350 -6.40 22.80 -14.11
N ASN A 351 -7.66 23.22 -13.99
CA ASN A 351 -8.22 24.34 -14.76
C ASN A 351 -8.04 24.17 -16.28
N GLY A 352 -8.28 22.95 -16.80
CA GLY A 352 -8.24 22.65 -18.23
C GLY A 352 -6.85 22.42 -18.83
N ALA A 353 -5.77 22.54 -18.04
CA ALA A 353 -4.40 22.35 -18.52
C ALA A 353 -3.61 21.38 -17.63
N PHE A 354 -2.68 20.64 -18.23
CA PHE A 354 -1.67 19.92 -17.48
C PHE A 354 -0.63 20.90 -16.95
N LYS A 355 -0.16 20.64 -15.72
CA LYS A 355 0.91 21.39 -15.08
C LYS A 355 2.18 20.55 -15.07
N ASP A 356 3.32 21.22 -15.16
CA ASP A 356 4.63 20.57 -15.09
C ASP A 356 4.80 19.88 -13.73
N VAL A 357 5.35 18.68 -13.76
CA VAL A 357 5.71 17.93 -12.54
C VAL A 357 7.23 17.97 -12.43
N TRP A 358 7.72 18.61 -11.38
CA TRP A 358 9.13 18.66 -11.02
C TRP A 358 9.47 17.47 -10.12
N LEU A 359 10.56 16.77 -10.43
CA LEU A 359 11.18 15.71 -9.64
C LEU A 359 12.63 16.10 -9.34
N GLU A 360 13.07 15.95 -8.09
CA GLU A 360 14.36 16.43 -7.60
C GLU A 360 15.58 15.95 -8.42
N CYS A 361 15.58 14.69 -8.86
CA CYS A 361 16.66 14.15 -9.70
C CYS A 361 16.54 14.48 -11.20
N ALA A 362 15.44 15.04 -11.67
CA ALA A 362 15.13 15.17 -13.10
C ALA A 362 14.78 16.60 -13.56
N GLY A 363 14.48 17.52 -12.63
CA GLY A 363 13.84 18.78 -12.98
C GLY A 363 12.39 18.55 -13.41
N ASN A 364 11.88 19.36 -14.35
CA ASN A 364 10.54 19.15 -14.91
C ASN A 364 10.55 17.93 -15.83
N LEU A 365 9.66 16.99 -15.59
CA LEU A 365 9.55 15.78 -16.41
C LEU A 365 9.05 16.13 -17.83
N PRO A 366 9.80 15.75 -18.88
CA PRO A 366 9.55 16.27 -20.23
C PRO A 366 8.41 15.55 -20.96
N THR A 367 8.13 14.30 -20.60
CA THR A 367 7.24 13.42 -21.37
C THR A 367 6.22 12.77 -20.46
N PHE A 368 4.97 12.87 -20.88
CA PHE A 368 3.82 12.22 -20.28
C PHE A 368 3.02 11.56 -21.40
N LEU A 369 2.49 10.37 -21.14
CA LEU A 369 1.67 9.59 -22.06
C LEU A 369 0.19 9.73 -21.68
N PRO A 370 -0.73 9.82 -22.65
CA PRO A 370 -2.15 9.90 -22.35
C PRO A 370 -2.61 8.63 -21.63
N VAL A 371 -3.50 8.81 -20.66
CA VAL A 371 -4.17 7.67 -19.99
C VAL A 371 -5.55 7.44 -20.58
N ASP A 372 -6.32 8.52 -20.81
CA ASP A 372 -7.74 8.43 -21.14
C ASP A 372 -8.12 9.18 -22.42
N SER A 373 -9.26 8.80 -23.00
CA SER A 373 -9.79 9.42 -24.23
C SER A 373 -10.36 10.82 -23.99
N ARG A 374 -10.80 11.13 -22.76
CA ARG A 374 -11.20 12.48 -22.33
C ARG A 374 -10.01 13.44 -22.25
N GLY A 375 -8.80 12.91 -22.13
CA GLY A 375 -7.57 13.67 -21.99
C GLY A 375 -7.50 14.43 -20.67
N ASP A 376 -8.07 13.88 -19.59
CA ASP A 376 -8.01 14.44 -18.25
C ASP A 376 -6.75 13.99 -17.51
N TYR A 377 -6.18 12.85 -17.93
CA TYR A 377 -5.06 12.20 -17.27
C TYR A 377 -3.92 11.88 -18.23
N GLU A 378 -2.70 12.08 -17.72
CA GLU A 378 -1.50 11.54 -18.33
C GLU A 378 -0.63 10.87 -17.26
N TYR A 379 0.23 9.95 -17.68
CA TYR A 379 1.17 9.28 -16.81
C TYR A 379 2.61 9.33 -17.32
N ALA A 380 3.55 9.22 -16.40
CA ALA A 380 4.96 9.02 -16.67
C ALA A 380 5.50 7.91 -15.76
N ARG A 381 6.57 7.27 -16.20
CA ARG A 381 7.41 6.43 -15.34
C ARG A 381 8.82 6.97 -15.32
N VAL A 382 9.47 6.86 -14.17
CA VAL A 382 10.87 7.25 -14.00
C VAL A 382 11.56 6.14 -13.23
N ASP A 383 12.59 5.55 -13.82
CA ASP A 383 13.46 4.65 -13.08
C ASP A 383 14.42 5.49 -12.23
N LEU A 384 14.39 5.28 -10.91
CA LEU A 384 15.30 5.91 -9.96
C LEU A 384 16.62 5.14 -9.86
N SER A 385 16.56 3.82 -9.97
CA SER A 385 17.75 2.97 -10.05
C SER A 385 17.46 1.76 -10.90
N ARG A 386 18.50 1.23 -11.55
CA ARG A 386 18.45 -0.04 -12.28
C ARG A 386 19.71 -0.84 -12.03
N ARG A 387 19.57 -2.13 -11.70
CA ARG A 387 20.69 -3.06 -11.47
C ARG A 387 21.75 -2.49 -10.50
N PHE A 388 21.32 -1.83 -9.43
CA PHE A 388 22.17 -1.10 -8.47
C PHE A 388 22.95 0.11 -9.04
N GLY A 389 22.73 0.47 -10.30
CA GLY A 389 23.25 1.67 -10.92
C GLY A 389 22.21 2.81 -10.98
N PRO A 390 22.61 3.97 -11.51
CA PRO A 390 21.70 5.08 -11.78
C PRO A 390 20.53 4.66 -12.68
N GLY A 391 19.38 5.31 -12.48
CA GLY A 391 18.20 5.16 -13.30
C GLY A 391 18.21 6.07 -14.53
N ASP A 392 17.08 6.72 -14.79
CA ASP A 392 16.90 7.59 -15.95
C ASP A 392 17.77 8.86 -15.87
N LYS A 393 18.16 9.36 -17.05
CA LYS A 393 19.00 10.54 -17.24
C LYS A 393 18.21 11.69 -17.88
N PHE A 394 18.33 12.87 -17.31
CA PHE A 394 17.67 14.11 -17.71
C PHE A 394 18.72 15.21 -17.91
N GLY A 395 19.25 15.33 -19.13
CA GLY A 395 20.37 16.23 -19.41
C GLY A 395 21.62 15.81 -18.64
N ASP A 396 22.16 16.71 -17.80
CA ASP A 396 23.32 16.43 -16.92
C ASP A 396 22.92 15.85 -15.55
N GLN A 397 21.62 15.62 -15.33
CA GLN A 397 21.09 15.00 -14.11
C GLN A 397 20.80 13.52 -14.35
N GLU A 398 20.98 12.70 -13.32
CA GLU A 398 20.63 11.29 -13.31
C GLU A 398 19.91 10.98 -12.01
N CYS A 399 18.92 10.08 -12.09
CA CYS A 399 18.20 9.62 -10.93
C CYS A 399 18.98 8.51 -10.21
N ILE A 400 18.91 8.55 -8.89
CA ILE A 400 19.42 7.52 -7.99
C ILE A 400 18.39 7.27 -6.87
N SER A 401 18.50 6.12 -6.21
CA SER A 401 17.75 5.81 -4.99
C SER A 401 18.05 6.80 -3.85
N GLY A 402 17.22 6.79 -2.81
CA GLY A 402 17.30 7.68 -1.66
C GLY A 402 16.08 8.60 -1.55
N LEU A 403 16.22 9.65 -0.73
CA LEU A 403 15.19 10.67 -0.56
C LEU A 403 15.01 11.47 -1.84
N GLN A 404 13.78 11.61 -2.29
CA GLN A 404 13.40 12.42 -3.45
C GLN A 404 12.17 13.27 -3.12
N ARG A 405 12.10 14.45 -3.73
CA ARG A 405 10.97 15.36 -3.63
C ARG A 405 10.32 15.59 -4.99
N MET A 406 9.01 15.80 -4.98
CA MET A 406 8.24 16.17 -6.17
C MET A 406 7.30 17.33 -5.87
N ARG A 407 7.02 18.15 -6.89
CA ARG A 407 6.04 19.24 -6.82
C ARG A 407 5.45 19.59 -8.19
N SER A 408 4.26 20.15 -8.19
CA SER A 408 3.59 20.71 -9.37
C SER A 408 2.67 21.85 -8.95
N GLU A 409 2.28 22.71 -9.90
CA GLU A 409 1.14 23.62 -9.71
C GLU A 409 -0.21 22.90 -9.80
N GLY A 410 -0.23 21.70 -10.38
CA GLY A 410 -1.44 20.88 -10.56
C GLY A 410 -1.46 19.66 -9.65
N ALA A 411 -2.60 18.98 -9.63
CA ALA A 411 -2.76 17.73 -8.89
C ALA A 411 -2.14 16.55 -9.64
N PHE A 412 -1.38 15.72 -8.93
CA PHE A 412 -0.85 14.45 -9.43
C PHE A 412 -0.76 13.43 -8.30
N SER A 413 -0.54 12.16 -8.64
CA SER A 413 -0.12 11.11 -7.70
C SER A 413 1.27 10.60 -8.08
N ALA A 414 2.00 10.09 -7.09
CA ALA A 414 3.27 9.41 -7.27
C ALA A 414 3.26 8.12 -6.45
N THR A 415 3.48 6.99 -7.10
CA THR A 415 3.60 5.67 -6.46
C THR A 415 5.00 5.15 -6.69
N LEU A 416 5.70 4.84 -5.61
CA LEU A 416 7.01 4.24 -5.66
C LEU A 416 6.88 2.72 -5.62
N TRP A 417 7.70 2.07 -6.44
CA TRP A 417 7.90 0.63 -6.46
C TRP A 417 9.40 0.36 -6.42
N GLY A 418 9.84 -0.63 -5.65
CA GLY A 418 11.18 -1.19 -5.76
C GLY A 418 11.12 -2.70 -5.74
N TRP A 419 12.06 -3.34 -6.42
CA TRP A 419 12.15 -4.80 -6.45
C TRP A 419 13.58 -5.28 -6.67
N GLY A 420 13.84 -6.47 -6.16
CA GLY A 420 15.10 -7.20 -6.26
C GLY A 420 14.85 -8.67 -6.48
N THR A 421 15.83 -9.52 -6.20
CA THR A 421 15.61 -10.96 -6.30
C THR A 421 14.67 -11.41 -5.19
N TRP A 422 13.44 -11.78 -5.56
CA TRP A 422 12.41 -12.28 -4.62
C TRP A 422 12.14 -11.34 -3.44
N ALA A 423 12.05 -10.03 -3.72
CA ALA A 423 11.73 -9.00 -2.74
C ALA A 423 11.19 -7.77 -3.46
N SER A 424 10.13 -7.15 -2.94
CA SER A 424 9.47 -5.98 -3.50
C SER A 424 8.97 -5.04 -2.40
N TYR A 425 8.83 -3.77 -2.70
CA TYR A 425 8.06 -2.88 -1.85
C TYR A 425 7.40 -1.79 -2.70
N GLY A 426 6.34 -1.21 -2.16
CA GLY A 426 5.60 -0.19 -2.87
C GLY A 426 4.71 0.59 -1.93
N TYR A 427 4.57 1.88 -2.20
CA TYR A 427 3.67 2.75 -1.45
C TYR A 427 3.37 4.03 -2.25
N PRO A 428 2.19 4.65 -2.05
CA PRO A 428 1.95 5.99 -2.56
C PRO A 428 2.81 6.99 -1.78
N GLY A 429 3.48 7.92 -2.45
CA GLY A 429 4.31 8.94 -1.81
C GLY A 429 3.51 9.90 -0.90
N GLY A 430 2.19 9.85 -0.94
CA GLY A 430 1.29 10.65 -0.11
C GLY A 430 -0.17 10.55 -0.55
N VAL A 431 -1.07 11.02 0.30
CA VAL A 431 -2.51 11.12 0.04
C VAL A 431 -3.05 12.35 0.77
N ALA A 432 -4.07 13.02 0.22
CA ALA A 432 -4.58 14.24 0.82
C ALA A 432 -5.49 14.04 2.04
N ILE A 433 -5.96 12.81 2.29
CA ILE A 433 -6.82 12.46 3.43
C ILE A 433 -8.09 13.33 3.48
N ARG A 434 -8.63 13.67 2.31
CA ARG A 434 -9.90 14.41 2.21
C ARG A 434 -11.06 13.46 2.50
N LYS A 435 -12.10 13.97 3.13
CA LYS A 435 -13.41 13.31 3.10
C LYS A 435 -13.99 13.46 1.69
N LEU A 436 -14.18 12.35 1.00
CA LEU A 436 -14.72 12.29 -0.35
C LEU A 436 -16.16 11.76 -0.38
N VAL A 437 -16.57 11.08 0.70
CA VAL A 437 -17.90 10.48 0.84
C VAL A 437 -18.54 11.05 2.11
N ASP A 438 -19.65 11.76 1.97
CA ASP A 438 -20.33 12.40 3.10
C ASP A 438 -21.40 11.51 3.75
N THR A 439 -21.88 10.52 3.01
CA THR A 439 -22.92 9.62 3.46
C THR A 439 -22.34 8.42 4.19
N PRO A 440 -22.91 7.99 5.32
CA PRO A 440 -22.40 6.86 6.10
C PRO A 440 -22.43 5.52 5.34
N LEU A 441 -21.64 4.56 5.80
CA LEU A 441 -21.81 3.15 5.39
C LEU A 441 -23.14 2.64 5.94
N ASP A 442 -23.97 2.05 5.08
CA ASP A 442 -25.21 1.43 5.52
C ASP A 442 -24.89 0.20 6.38
N LEU A 443 -25.52 0.09 7.55
CA LEU A 443 -25.61 -1.18 8.25
C LEU A 443 -26.46 -2.10 7.37
N VAL A 444 -25.81 -3.04 6.68
CA VAL A 444 -26.48 -4.06 5.88
C VAL A 444 -27.57 -4.69 6.76
N LYS A 445 -28.81 -4.63 6.28
CA LYS A 445 -29.98 -5.19 6.96
C LYS A 445 -29.98 -6.70 6.98
#